data_AF-A0A0M6Y645-F1
#
_entry.id   AF-A0A0M6Y645-F1
#
_cell.length_a   1.000
_cell.length_b   1.000
_cell.length_c   1.000
_cell.angle_alpha   90.00
_cell.angle_beta   90.00
_cell.angle_gamma   90.00
#
_symmetry.space_group_name_H-M   'P 1'
#
loop_
_entity.id
_entity.type
_entity.pdbx_description
1 polymer ?
#
loop_
_entity_poly.entity_id
_entity_poly.type
_entity_poly.pdbx_seq_one_letter_code
_entity_poly.pdbx_strand_id
1 'polypeptide(L)'
;MFGRVFRLGKRDFSSLSEQEILALAISSEEDDARIYKAYADGLREQYPQSAKVFDDMAAEENQHRRRLIEQHRARFGETIPLIRREHVRGYYDRKPDWLVRPLGLEKVRAMAEEMEAQAYRFYTEAAKRTSDAGTRKLLGDLAVAEKGHESLAQRLGAKHTPDDVQEQERQTERRQFILTYVQPGLAGLMDGSVSTLAPIFAAAFATQDTWQTFLVGLSASVGAGISMGFTEAAHDDGVLSGRGSPLKRGLASGIMTALGGLGHALPYLIPEFWTATTVAAFIVFIELWAIAWIQNRYMETPFLRAAFQVVLGGSLVFAAGVLIGNA
;
A
#
# COMPACT_ATOMS: atom_id res chain seq x y z
N MET A 1 16.83 1.36 -49.86
CA MET A 1 17.09 1.29 -48.40
C MET A 1 16.34 2.43 -47.75
N PHE A 2 15.36 2.17 -46.88
CA PHE A 2 14.79 3.05 -45.83
C PHE A 2 13.37 2.59 -45.49
N GLY A 3 13.26 1.45 -44.80
CA GLY A 3 11.96 0.90 -44.35
C GLY A 3 12.05 -0.07 -43.17
N ARG A 4 13.16 -0.07 -42.42
CA ARG A 4 13.38 -0.91 -41.25
C ARG A 4 13.57 -0.06 -40.00
N VAL A 5 12.53 0.65 -39.58
CA VAL A 5 12.34 1.08 -38.17
C VAL A 5 10.84 1.18 -37.90
N PHE A 6 10.08 0.09 -38.09
CA PHE A 6 8.71 0.03 -37.57
C PHE A 6 8.78 -0.31 -36.09
N ARG A 7 8.26 0.57 -35.23
CA ARG A 7 7.80 0.21 -33.89
C ARG A 7 6.91 -1.03 -34.03
N LEU A 8 7.27 -2.15 -33.40
CA LEU A 8 6.40 -3.31 -33.24
C LEU A 8 5.16 -2.86 -32.45
N GLY A 9 4.09 -2.51 -33.17
CA GLY A 9 2.80 -2.20 -32.56
C GLY A 9 2.13 -3.48 -32.05
N LYS A 10 1.43 -3.38 -30.90
CA LYS A 10 0.59 -4.48 -30.39
C LYS A 10 -0.38 -4.95 -31.50
N ARG A 11 -0.49 -6.26 -31.72
CA ARG A 11 -1.42 -6.86 -32.69
C ARG A 11 -2.84 -6.88 -32.14
N ASP A 12 -3.85 -6.73 -32.98
CA ASP A 12 -5.23 -6.84 -32.52
C ASP A 12 -5.55 -8.31 -32.16
N PHE A 13 -6.29 -8.54 -31.06
CA PHE A 13 -6.72 -9.89 -30.69
C PHE A 13 -7.50 -10.56 -31.82
N SER A 14 -8.23 -9.79 -32.63
CA SER A 14 -8.98 -10.33 -33.76
C SER A 14 -8.11 -10.84 -34.91
N SER A 15 -6.84 -10.48 -34.93
CA SER A 15 -5.88 -10.86 -35.96
C SER A 15 -5.07 -12.11 -35.61
N LEU A 16 -5.34 -12.73 -34.46
CA LEU A 16 -4.63 -13.92 -34.01
C LEU A 16 -5.24 -15.18 -34.64
N SER A 17 -4.38 -16.07 -35.11
CA SER A 17 -4.74 -17.43 -35.49
C SER A 17 -5.08 -18.28 -34.26
N GLU A 18 -5.75 -19.43 -34.46
CA GLU A 18 -6.04 -20.35 -33.35
C GLU A 18 -4.78 -20.88 -32.64
N GLN A 19 -3.68 -21.07 -33.39
CA GLN A 19 -2.38 -21.45 -32.80
C GLN A 19 -1.85 -20.33 -31.88
N GLU A 20 -1.94 -19.08 -32.32
CA GLU A 20 -1.51 -17.91 -31.54
C GLU A 20 -2.41 -17.67 -30.33
N ILE A 21 -3.71 -17.95 -30.42
CA ILE A 21 -4.65 -17.90 -29.28
C ILE A 21 -4.25 -18.93 -28.22
N LEU A 22 -3.98 -20.17 -28.61
CA LEU A 22 -3.51 -21.20 -27.67
C LEU A 22 -2.15 -20.84 -27.08
N ALA A 23 -1.22 -20.33 -27.87
CA ALA A 23 0.08 -19.92 -27.39
C ALA A 23 -0.01 -18.75 -26.38
N LEU A 24 -0.92 -17.80 -26.61
CA LEU A 24 -1.20 -16.70 -25.69
C LEU A 24 -1.86 -17.17 -24.40
N ALA A 25 -2.74 -18.18 -24.47
CA ALA A 25 -3.31 -18.81 -23.30
C ALA A 25 -2.23 -19.50 -22.46
N ILE A 26 -1.34 -20.28 -23.11
CA ILE A 26 -0.23 -20.97 -22.43
C ILE A 26 0.67 -19.98 -21.68
N SER A 27 1.11 -18.90 -22.36
CA SER A 27 1.97 -17.90 -21.72
C SER A 27 1.26 -17.12 -20.62
N SER A 28 -0.06 -16.91 -20.77
CA SER A 28 -0.89 -16.31 -19.73
C SER A 28 -0.93 -17.17 -18.46
N GLU A 29 -1.20 -18.46 -18.57
CA GLU A 29 -1.19 -19.40 -17.43
C GLU A 29 0.18 -19.52 -16.75
N GLU A 30 1.25 -19.47 -17.54
CA GLU A 30 2.62 -19.48 -17.01
C GLU A 30 2.93 -18.24 -16.16
N ASP A 31 2.53 -17.07 -16.64
CA ASP A 31 2.72 -15.82 -15.94
C ASP A 31 1.84 -15.79 -14.68
N ASP A 32 0.61 -16.32 -14.74
CA ASP A 32 -0.36 -16.31 -13.63
C ASP A 32 0.07 -17.21 -12.48
N ALA A 33 0.50 -18.43 -12.79
CA ALA A 33 1.07 -19.34 -11.81
C ALA A 33 2.28 -18.71 -11.07
N ARG A 34 3.12 -17.94 -11.79
CA ARG A 34 4.27 -17.23 -11.18
C ARG A 34 3.83 -16.08 -10.28
N ILE A 35 2.79 -15.34 -10.68
CA ILE A 35 2.23 -14.25 -9.88
C ILE A 35 1.63 -14.81 -8.58
N TYR A 36 0.83 -15.87 -8.66
CA TYR A 36 0.30 -16.54 -7.46
C TYR A 36 1.40 -17.05 -6.55
N LYS A 37 2.47 -17.63 -7.11
CA LYS A 37 3.62 -18.04 -6.30
C LYS A 37 4.30 -16.86 -5.62
N ALA A 38 4.46 -15.73 -6.33
CA ALA A 38 5.05 -14.52 -5.76
C ALA A 38 4.18 -13.92 -4.65
N TYR A 39 2.84 -14.03 -4.74
CA TYR A 39 1.95 -13.67 -3.64
C TYR A 39 2.09 -14.61 -2.45
N ALA A 40 2.07 -15.92 -2.68
CA ALA A 40 2.26 -16.91 -1.62
C ALA A 40 3.57 -16.66 -0.85
N ASP A 41 4.68 -16.47 -1.56
CA ASP A 41 5.99 -16.24 -0.94
C ASP A 41 6.07 -14.89 -0.21
N GLY A 42 5.38 -13.87 -0.71
CA GLY A 42 5.30 -12.56 -0.03
C GLY A 42 4.44 -12.55 1.22
N LEU A 43 3.45 -13.45 1.32
CA LEU A 43 2.55 -13.56 2.47
C LEU A 43 3.02 -14.61 3.49
N ARG A 44 3.88 -15.57 3.10
CA ARG A 44 4.22 -16.77 3.87
C ARG A 44 4.65 -16.52 5.32
N GLU A 45 5.41 -15.44 5.56
CA GLU A 45 5.91 -15.11 6.89
C GLU A 45 4.83 -14.57 7.83
N GLN A 46 3.95 -13.71 7.31
CA GLN A 46 2.96 -12.98 8.12
C GLN A 46 1.57 -13.63 8.10
N TYR A 47 1.21 -14.27 6.99
CA TYR A 47 -0.10 -14.86 6.70
C TYR A 47 0.09 -16.26 6.06
N PRO A 48 0.65 -17.24 6.79
CA PRO A 48 1.04 -18.53 6.24
C PRO A 48 -0.14 -19.35 5.70
N GLN A 49 -1.35 -19.12 6.18
CA GLN A 49 -2.53 -19.83 5.69
C GLN A 49 -3.08 -19.18 4.42
N SER A 50 -3.16 -17.85 4.38
CA SER A 50 -3.46 -17.13 3.14
C SER A 50 -2.43 -17.43 2.05
N ALA A 51 -1.15 -17.62 2.39
CA ALA A 51 -0.13 -18.06 1.43
C ALA A 51 -0.43 -19.43 0.79
N LYS A 52 -1.01 -20.38 1.55
CA LYS A 52 -1.39 -21.71 1.01
C LYS A 52 -2.51 -21.62 -0.02
N VAL A 53 -3.45 -20.69 0.15
CA VAL A 53 -4.50 -20.44 -0.85
C VAL A 53 -3.86 -20.11 -2.20
N PHE A 54 -2.86 -19.23 -2.22
CA PHE A 54 -2.15 -18.86 -3.45
C PHE A 54 -1.22 -19.96 -3.98
N ASP A 55 -0.62 -20.78 -3.11
CA ASP A 55 0.12 -21.98 -3.55
C ASP A 55 -0.81 -22.97 -4.27
N ASP A 56 -2.03 -23.18 -3.76
CA ASP A 56 -3.04 -24.06 -4.37
C ASP A 56 -3.56 -23.47 -5.70
N MET A 57 -3.84 -22.16 -5.77
CA MET A 57 -4.21 -21.48 -7.02
C MET A 57 -3.11 -21.61 -8.08
N ALA A 58 -1.85 -21.40 -7.71
CA ALA A 58 -0.72 -21.59 -8.63
C ALA A 58 -0.66 -23.03 -9.17
N ALA A 59 -1.03 -24.02 -8.37
CA ALA A 59 -1.08 -25.41 -8.81
C ALA A 59 -2.21 -25.67 -9.82
N GLU A 60 -3.35 -25.00 -9.69
CA GLU A 60 -4.47 -25.08 -10.63
C GLU A 60 -4.11 -24.48 -12.00
N GLU A 61 -3.50 -23.29 -12.03
CA GLU A 61 -3.01 -22.66 -13.28
C GLU A 61 -1.96 -23.53 -13.99
N ASN A 62 -1.12 -24.22 -13.22
CA ASN A 62 -0.19 -25.20 -13.78
C ASN A 62 -0.91 -26.37 -14.48
N GLN A 63 -2.10 -26.77 -14.01
CA GLN A 63 -2.93 -27.78 -14.66
C GLN A 63 -3.59 -27.24 -15.93
N HIS A 64 -4.06 -26.00 -15.91
CA HIS A 64 -4.58 -25.29 -17.10
C HIS A 64 -3.53 -25.23 -18.21
N ARG A 65 -2.32 -24.76 -17.87
CA ARG A 65 -1.17 -24.75 -18.79
C ARG A 65 -0.93 -26.11 -19.43
N ARG A 66 -0.89 -27.18 -18.64
CA ARG A 66 -0.62 -28.55 -19.16
C ARG A 66 -1.67 -28.96 -20.19
N ARG A 67 -2.95 -28.71 -19.92
CA ARG A 67 -4.05 -29.03 -20.85
C ARG A 67 -3.94 -28.22 -22.16
N LEU A 68 -3.57 -26.94 -22.06
CA LEU A 68 -3.37 -26.08 -23.23
C LEU A 68 -2.18 -26.52 -24.07
N ILE A 69 -1.06 -26.92 -23.45
CA ILE A 69 0.12 -27.45 -24.15
C ILE A 69 -0.24 -28.73 -24.90
N GLU A 70 -0.95 -29.68 -24.26
CA GLU A 70 -1.37 -30.91 -24.93
C GLU A 70 -2.31 -30.61 -26.12
N GLN A 71 -3.23 -29.66 -25.99
CA GLN A 71 -4.10 -29.24 -27.08
C GLN A 71 -3.33 -28.57 -28.23
N HIS A 72 -2.34 -27.72 -27.91
CA HIS A 72 -1.47 -27.13 -28.92
C HIS A 72 -0.67 -28.22 -29.63
N ARG A 73 -0.05 -29.14 -28.89
CA ARG A 73 0.75 -30.25 -29.43
C ARG A 73 -0.06 -31.11 -30.38
N ALA A 74 -1.27 -31.47 -30.01
CA ALA A 74 -2.16 -32.30 -30.81
C ALA A 74 -2.56 -31.64 -32.15
N ARG A 75 -2.65 -30.31 -32.21
CA ARG A 75 -3.15 -29.58 -33.39
C ARG A 75 -2.07 -28.95 -34.27
N PHE A 76 -1.02 -28.45 -33.64
CA PHE A 76 -0.03 -27.58 -34.27
C PHE A 76 1.42 -28.07 -34.09
N GLY A 77 1.61 -29.18 -33.37
CA GLY A 77 2.91 -29.78 -33.10
C GLY A 77 3.65 -29.15 -31.91
N GLU A 78 4.93 -29.47 -31.78
CA GLU A 78 5.75 -29.17 -30.59
C GLU A 78 6.12 -27.68 -30.44
N THR A 79 6.17 -26.93 -31.55
CA THR A 79 6.68 -25.56 -31.54
C THR A 79 5.57 -24.57 -31.18
N ILE A 80 5.54 -24.13 -29.93
CA ILE A 80 4.63 -23.08 -29.44
C ILE A 80 5.18 -21.70 -29.85
N PRO A 81 4.43 -20.88 -30.61
CA PRO A 81 4.84 -19.52 -30.93
C PRO A 81 5.05 -18.64 -29.69
N LEU A 82 6.08 -17.80 -29.70
CA LEU A 82 6.31 -16.84 -28.62
C LEU A 82 5.38 -15.62 -28.76
N ILE A 83 4.26 -15.66 -28.05
CA ILE A 83 3.34 -14.54 -27.91
C ILE A 83 3.01 -14.32 -26.44
N ARG A 84 2.92 -13.06 -26.02
CA ARG A 84 2.62 -12.64 -24.66
C ARG A 84 1.55 -11.56 -24.69
N ARG A 85 1.01 -11.26 -23.51
CA ARG A 85 -0.06 -10.28 -23.30
C ARG A 85 0.32 -8.90 -23.82
N GLU A 86 1.55 -8.48 -23.60
CA GLU A 86 2.09 -7.20 -24.06
C GLU A 86 2.15 -7.07 -25.58
N HIS A 87 2.12 -8.19 -26.32
CA HIS A 87 2.10 -8.19 -27.79
C HIS A 87 0.70 -7.97 -28.37
N VAL A 88 -0.37 -8.00 -27.54
CA VAL A 88 -1.77 -7.99 -27.99
C VAL A 88 -2.51 -6.75 -27.49
N ARG A 89 -3.15 -6.03 -28.42
CA ARG A 89 -3.91 -4.82 -28.15
C ARG A 89 -5.24 -5.19 -27.51
N GLY A 90 -5.60 -4.48 -26.44
CA GLY A 90 -6.84 -4.75 -25.69
C GLY A 90 -6.74 -5.93 -24.72
N TYR A 91 -5.57 -6.58 -24.65
CA TYR A 91 -5.26 -7.49 -23.55
C TYR A 91 -4.96 -6.67 -22.29
N TYR A 92 -5.43 -7.13 -21.14
CA TYR A 92 -5.21 -6.46 -19.86
C TYR A 92 -3.73 -6.49 -19.49
N ASP A 93 -3.17 -5.32 -19.18
CA ASP A 93 -1.80 -5.20 -18.67
C ASP A 93 -1.83 -5.43 -17.15
N ARG A 94 -1.05 -6.40 -16.67
CA ARG A 94 -0.90 -6.63 -15.23
C ARG A 94 0.04 -5.60 -14.63
N LYS A 95 -0.39 -4.94 -13.55
CA LYS A 95 0.50 -4.10 -12.74
C LYS A 95 1.36 -5.03 -11.88
N PRO A 96 2.70 -4.87 -11.82
CA PRO A 96 3.58 -5.78 -11.10
C PRO A 96 3.54 -5.55 -9.59
N ASP A 97 2.35 -5.55 -9.01
CA ASP A 97 2.10 -5.27 -7.60
C ASP A 97 2.60 -6.41 -6.70
N TRP A 98 2.68 -7.64 -7.21
CA TRP A 98 3.36 -8.77 -6.58
C TRP A 98 4.87 -8.54 -6.33
N LEU A 99 5.47 -7.49 -6.88
CA LEU A 99 6.86 -7.10 -6.59
C LEU A 99 6.97 -6.09 -5.44
N VAL A 100 5.87 -5.45 -5.06
CA VAL A 100 5.87 -4.44 -4.00
C VAL A 100 5.72 -5.13 -2.66
N ARG A 101 6.61 -4.82 -1.71
CA ARG A 101 6.58 -5.37 -0.34
C ARG A 101 6.42 -4.26 0.69
N PRO A 102 5.69 -4.50 1.79
CA PRO A 102 4.90 -5.69 2.11
C PRO A 102 3.63 -5.75 1.26
N LEU A 103 3.10 -6.96 1.09
CA LEU A 103 1.80 -7.17 0.47
C LEU A 103 0.71 -7.00 1.54
N GLY A 104 -0.33 -6.22 1.24
CA GLY A 104 -1.54 -6.15 2.08
C GLY A 104 -2.47 -7.29 1.72
N LEU A 105 -3.03 -7.97 2.72
CA LEU A 105 -3.78 -9.22 2.49
C LEU A 105 -5.03 -8.99 1.61
N GLU A 106 -5.82 -7.96 1.95
CA GLU A 106 -7.02 -7.58 1.20
C GLU A 106 -6.69 -7.17 -0.24
N LYS A 107 -5.58 -6.44 -0.42
CA LYS A 107 -5.14 -5.99 -1.74
C LYS A 107 -4.79 -7.18 -2.62
N VAL A 108 -4.03 -8.15 -2.11
CA VAL A 108 -3.66 -9.34 -2.88
C VAL A 108 -4.89 -10.15 -3.28
N ARG A 109 -5.85 -10.33 -2.36
CA ARG A 109 -7.11 -11.03 -2.66
C ARG A 109 -7.91 -10.33 -3.77
N ALA A 110 -8.09 -9.01 -3.67
CA ALA A 110 -8.78 -8.25 -4.70
C ALA A 110 -8.07 -8.31 -6.06
N MET A 111 -6.73 -8.33 -6.08
CA MET A 111 -5.99 -8.43 -7.34
C MET A 111 -6.09 -9.84 -7.95
N ALA A 112 -6.09 -10.88 -7.13
CA ALA A 112 -6.38 -12.23 -7.59
C ALA A 112 -7.77 -12.32 -8.24
N GLU A 113 -8.81 -11.80 -7.59
CA GLU A 113 -10.17 -11.74 -8.17
C GLU A 113 -10.21 -10.99 -9.51
N GLU A 114 -9.47 -9.89 -9.63
CA GLU A 114 -9.37 -9.17 -10.90
C GLU A 114 -8.66 -10.00 -11.98
N MET A 115 -7.58 -10.71 -11.61
CA MET A 115 -6.85 -11.61 -12.51
C MET A 115 -7.75 -12.72 -13.04
N GLU A 116 -8.56 -13.34 -12.17
CA GLU A 116 -9.53 -14.39 -12.54
C GLU A 116 -10.63 -13.85 -13.47
N ALA A 117 -11.19 -12.68 -13.14
CA ALA A 117 -12.21 -12.06 -13.98
C ALA A 117 -11.67 -11.68 -15.38
N GLN A 118 -10.39 -11.30 -15.45
CA GLN A 118 -9.69 -11.02 -16.69
C GLN A 118 -9.48 -12.32 -17.51
N ALA A 119 -9.00 -13.40 -16.88
CA ALA A 119 -8.84 -14.71 -17.51
C ALA A 119 -10.16 -15.28 -18.04
N TYR A 120 -11.24 -15.19 -17.26
CA TYR A 120 -12.58 -15.57 -17.68
C TYR A 120 -13.02 -14.87 -18.98
N ARG A 121 -12.82 -13.55 -19.05
CA ARG A 121 -13.14 -12.76 -20.26
C ARG A 121 -12.28 -13.19 -21.44
N PHE A 122 -10.99 -13.40 -21.23
CA PHE A 122 -10.10 -13.88 -22.29
C PHE A 122 -10.58 -15.22 -22.86
N TYR A 123 -10.80 -16.23 -22.02
CA TYR A 123 -11.22 -17.54 -22.48
C TYR A 123 -12.59 -17.53 -23.17
N THR A 124 -13.52 -16.71 -22.67
CA THR A 124 -14.82 -16.50 -23.30
C THR A 124 -14.68 -15.92 -24.70
N GLU A 125 -13.84 -14.91 -24.90
CA GLU A 125 -13.60 -14.31 -26.22
C GLU A 125 -12.77 -15.22 -27.15
N ALA A 126 -11.81 -15.96 -26.61
CA ALA A 126 -11.00 -16.93 -27.33
C ALA A 126 -11.85 -18.09 -27.87
N ALA A 127 -12.80 -18.60 -27.08
CA ALA A 127 -13.71 -19.67 -27.49
C ALA A 127 -14.63 -19.24 -28.63
N LYS A 128 -15.08 -17.97 -28.65
CA LYS A 128 -15.89 -17.41 -29.76
C LYS A 128 -15.13 -17.37 -31.08
N ARG A 129 -13.81 -17.19 -31.03
CA ARG A 129 -12.94 -17.04 -32.22
C ARG A 129 -12.35 -18.35 -32.73
N THR A 130 -12.45 -19.42 -31.96
CA THR A 130 -11.94 -20.75 -32.33
C THR A 130 -13.05 -21.55 -32.98
N SER A 131 -12.83 -22.16 -34.15
CA SER A 131 -13.80 -23.00 -34.85
C SER A 131 -13.64 -24.49 -34.56
N ASP A 132 -12.41 -24.95 -34.27
CA ASP A 132 -12.17 -26.34 -33.87
C ASP A 132 -12.92 -26.72 -32.59
N ALA A 133 -13.59 -27.85 -32.62
CA ALA A 133 -14.44 -28.33 -31.54
C ALA A 133 -13.62 -28.65 -30.28
N GLY A 134 -12.43 -29.25 -30.44
CA GLY A 134 -11.57 -29.63 -29.30
C GLY A 134 -11.04 -28.40 -28.56
N THR A 135 -10.49 -27.44 -29.30
CA THR A 135 -9.98 -26.19 -28.71
C THR A 135 -11.12 -25.34 -28.16
N ARG A 136 -12.26 -25.24 -28.86
CA ARG A 136 -13.42 -24.49 -28.35
C ARG A 136 -13.96 -25.08 -27.05
N LYS A 137 -14.02 -26.41 -26.94
CA LYS A 137 -14.39 -27.09 -25.69
C LYS A 137 -13.40 -26.75 -24.57
N LEU A 138 -12.09 -26.89 -24.83
CA LEU A 138 -11.06 -26.61 -23.82
C LEU A 138 -11.14 -25.17 -23.31
N LEU A 139 -11.21 -24.18 -24.21
CA LEU A 139 -11.30 -22.78 -23.83
C LEU A 139 -12.61 -22.46 -23.08
N GLY A 140 -13.72 -23.10 -23.46
CA GLY A 140 -14.98 -22.99 -22.72
C GLY A 140 -14.91 -23.59 -21.32
N ASP A 141 -14.30 -24.78 -21.18
CA ASP A 141 -14.07 -25.42 -19.88
C ASP A 141 -13.16 -24.56 -18.98
N LEU A 142 -12.12 -23.96 -19.55
CA LEU A 142 -11.23 -23.04 -18.83
C LEU A 142 -11.98 -21.77 -18.39
N ALA A 143 -12.78 -21.16 -19.26
CA ALA A 143 -13.63 -20.03 -18.84
C ALA A 143 -14.54 -20.41 -17.65
N VAL A 144 -15.12 -21.61 -17.63
CA VAL A 144 -15.92 -22.07 -16.50
C VAL A 144 -15.06 -22.27 -15.25
N ALA A 145 -13.83 -22.79 -15.40
CA ALA A 145 -12.87 -22.93 -14.31
C ALA A 145 -12.48 -21.57 -13.71
N GLU A 146 -12.09 -20.59 -14.53
CA GLU A 146 -11.74 -19.22 -14.07
C GLU A 146 -12.91 -18.55 -13.35
N LYS A 147 -14.14 -18.71 -13.88
CA LYS A 147 -15.33 -18.20 -13.19
C LYS A 147 -15.56 -18.92 -11.86
N GLY A 148 -15.18 -20.20 -11.79
CA GLY A 148 -15.20 -21.00 -10.58
C GLY A 148 -14.08 -20.64 -9.58
N HIS A 149 -13.01 -19.96 -10.01
CA HIS A 149 -11.89 -19.62 -9.13
C HIS A 149 -12.27 -18.66 -8.00
N GLU A 150 -13.28 -17.80 -8.17
CA GLU A 150 -13.85 -17.02 -7.05
C GLU A 150 -14.39 -17.96 -5.96
N SER A 151 -15.15 -18.99 -6.35
CA SER A 151 -15.68 -20.01 -5.44
C SER A 151 -14.58 -20.94 -4.89
N LEU A 152 -13.53 -21.19 -5.68
CA LEU A 152 -12.37 -21.96 -5.24
C LEU A 152 -11.57 -21.18 -4.20
N ALA A 153 -11.31 -19.89 -4.42
CA ALA A 153 -10.66 -18.99 -3.46
C ALA A 153 -11.49 -18.88 -2.18
N GLN A 154 -12.82 -18.82 -2.26
CA GLN A 154 -13.70 -18.88 -1.09
C GLN A 154 -13.62 -20.23 -0.36
N ARG A 155 -13.59 -21.35 -1.09
CA ARG A 155 -13.48 -22.70 -0.50
C ARG A 155 -12.11 -22.97 0.10
N LEU A 156 -11.04 -22.58 -0.59
CA LEU A 156 -9.66 -22.64 -0.10
C LEU A 156 -9.47 -21.68 1.07
N GLY A 157 -10.13 -20.52 1.03
CA GLY A 157 -10.30 -19.61 2.15
C GLY A 157 -10.96 -20.32 3.32
N ALA A 158 -12.13 -20.93 3.16
CA ALA A 158 -12.78 -21.67 4.23
C ALA A 158 -11.94 -22.84 4.77
N LYS A 159 -11.13 -23.48 3.92
CA LYS A 159 -10.25 -24.60 4.29
C LYS A 159 -9.00 -24.16 5.05
N HIS A 160 -8.31 -23.13 4.57
CA HIS A 160 -7.01 -22.72 5.10
C HIS A 160 -7.13 -21.53 6.06
N THR A 161 -8.08 -20.63 5.81
CA THR A 161 -8.40 -19.46 6.62
C THR A 161 -9.86 -19.51 7.09
N PRO A 162 -10.24 -20.43 8.00
CA PRO A 162 -11.54 -20.36 8.67
C PRO A 162 -11.70 -19.03 9.42
N ASP A 163 -12.93 -18.70 9.84
CA ASP A 163 -13.27 -17.37 10.37
C ASP A 163 -12.37 -16.91 11.53
N ASP A 164 -11.97 -17.83 12.40
CA ASP A 164 -11.04 -17.58 13.51
C ASP A 164 -9.63 -17.22 13.02
N VAL A 165 -9.14 -17.90 11.98
CA VAL A 165 -7.84 -17.60 11.35
C VAL A 165 -7.89 -16.28 10.60
N GLN A 166 -8.98 -15.98 9.90
CA GLN A 166 -9.13 -14.68 9.22
C GLN A 166 -9.15 -13.52 10.22
N GLU A 167 -9.84 -13.69 11.34
CA GLU A 167 -9.84 -12.69 12.42
C GLU A 167 -8.43 -12.50 12.98
N GLN A 168 -7.70 -13.58 13.25
CA GLN A 168 -6.31 -13.51 13.73
C GLN A 168 -5.36 -12.83 12.72
N GLU A 169 -5.46 -13.18 11.43
CA GLU A 169 -4.66 -12.53 10.38
C GLU A 169 -4.98 -11.03 10.28
N ARG A 170 -6.26 -10.64 10.34
CA ARG A 170 -6.69 -9.23 10.32
C ARG A 170 -6.23 -8.45 11.56
N GLN A 171 -6.30 -9.07 12.73
CA GLN A 171 -5.76 -8.48 13.97
C GLN A 171 -4.24 -8.30 13.89
N THR A 172 -3.55 -9.26 13.28
CA THR A 172 -2.09 -9.19 13.04
C THR A 172 -1.75 -8.03 12.10
N GLU A 173 -2.44 -7.91 10.97
CA GLU A 173 -2.26 -6.81 10.01
C GLU A 173 -2.51 -5.44 10.68
N ARG A 174 -3.63 -5.32 11.40
CA ARG A 174 -3.99 -4.10 12.14
C ARG A 174 -2.94 -3.74 13.19
N ARG A 175 -2.45 -4.73 13.95
CA ARG A 175 -1.42 -4.53 14.97
C ARG A 175 -0.11 -4.07 14.34
N GLN A 176 0.32 -4.69 13.25
CA GLN A 176 1.54 -4.28 12.53
C GLN A 176 1.41 -2.86 11.98
N PHE A 177 0.26 -2.50 11.39
CA PHE A 177 -0.01 -1.16 10.92
C PHE A 177 0.13 -0.13 12.05
N ILE A 178 -0.49 -0.42 13.20
CA ILE A 178 -0.43 0.45 14.38
C ILE A 178 1.02 0.59 14.87
N LEU A 179 1.75 -0.50 15.04
CA LEU A 179 3.12 -0.47 15.58
C LEU A 179 4.16 0.15 14.63
N THR A 180 3.96 0.00 13.31
CA THR A 180 4.92 0.46 12.30
C THR A 180 4.69 1.92 11.90
N TYR A 181 3.43 2.37 11.85
CA TYR A 181 3.08 3.67 11.29
C TYR A 181 2.36 4.58 12.30
N VAL A 182 1.27 4.09 12.91
CA VAL A 182 0.42 4.96 13.73
C VAL A 182 1.12 5.35 15.03
N GLN A 183 1.72 4.40 15.74
CA GLN A 183 2.38 4.66 17.02
C GLN A 183 3.62 5.55 16.86
N PRO A 184 4.58 5.26 15.95
CA PRO A 184 5.70 6.16 15.72
C PRO A 184 5.27 7.52 15.18
N GLY A 185 4.31 7.55 14.25
CA GLY A 185 3.79 8.80 13.68
C GLY A 185 3.07 9.67 14.71
N LEU A 186 2.28 9.07 15.60
CA LEU A 186 1.62 9.78 16.69
C LEU A 186 2.63 10.30 17.72
N ALA A 187 3.66 9.51 18.06
CA ALA A 187 4.75 9.96 18.92
C ALA A 187 5.48 11.17 18.33
N GLY A 188 5.80 11.10 17.03
CA GLY A 188 6.38 12.22 16.30
C GLY A 188 5.47 13.44 16.25
N LEU A 189 4.19 13.26 15.91
CA LEU A 189 3.22 14.36 15.88
C LEU A 189 3.08 15.04 17.25
N MET A 190 3.04 14.28 18.34
CA MET A 190 3.00 14.85 19.70
C MET A 190 4.25 15.66 20.01
N ASP A 191 5.43 15.15 19.67
CA ASP A 191 6.67 15.87 19.90
C ASP A 191 6.75 17.14 19.04
N GLY A 192 6.49 17.03 17.74
CA GLY A 192 6.46 18.17 16.83
C GLY A 192 5.46 19.23 17.26
N SER A 193 4.20 18.86 17.49
CA SER A 193 3.16 19.82 17.85
C SER A 193 3.30 20.43 19.23
N VAL A 194 4.01 19.80 20.18
CA VAL A 194 4.17 20.34 21.54
C VAL A 194 5.53 21.00 21.71
N SER A 195 6.63 20.32 21.36
CA SER A 195 8.00 20.76 21.62
C SER A 195 8.41 21.99 20.83
N THR A 196 7.80 22.28 19.67
CA THR A 196 8.10 23.48 18.88
C THR A 196 7.26 24.70 19.26
N LEU A 197 6.20 24.56 20.06
CA LEU A 197 5.36 25.68 20.48
C LEU A 197 6.18 26.73 21.25
N ALA A 198 6.95 26.30 22.25
CA ALA A 198 7.72 27.21 23.09
C ALA A 198 8.68 28.09 22.29
N PRO A 199 9.61 27.54 21.47
CA PRO A 199 10.54 28.37 20.72
C PRO A 199 9.87 29.25 19.67
N ILE A 200 8.81 28.77 19.01
CA ILE A 200 8.09 29.57 17.99
C ILE A 200 7.37 30.75 18.65
N PHE A 201 6.59 30.53 19.70
CA PHE A 201 5.89 31.62 20.38
C PHE A 201 6.85 32.55 21.14
N ALA A 202 7.94 32.04 21.69
CA ALA A 202 8.99 32.90 22.25
C ALA A 202 9.57 33.85 21.19
N ALA A 203 9.94 33.33 20.01
CA ALA A 203 10.41 34.16 18.91
C ALA A 203 9.33 35.14 18.42
N ALA A 204 8.08 34.69 18.31
CA ALA A 204 6.95 35.50 17.89
C ALA A 204 6.75 36.71 18.80
N PHE A 205 6.67 36.50 20.12
CA PHE A 205 6.43 37.58 21.06
C PHE A 205 7.66 38.47 21.31
N ALA A 206 8.88 37.91 21.23
CA ALA A 206 10.11 38.67 21.37
C ALA A 206 10.40 39.58 20.18
N THR A 207 10.16 39.09 18.96
CA THR A 207 10.52 39.81 17.72
C THR A 207 9.36 40.58 17.12
N GLN A 208 8.13 40.08 17.30
CA GLN A 208 6.92 40.52 16.57
C GLN A 208 7.09 40.47 15.04
N ASP A 209 8.09 39.73 14.55
CA ASP A 209 8.41 39.58 13.13
C ASP A 209 7.95 38.19 12.67
N THR A 210 6.98 38.16 11.75
CA THR A 210 6.39 36.91 11.29
C THR A 210 7.36 36.09 10.46
N TRP A 211 8.24 36.72 9.69
CA TRP A 211 9.25 36.00 8.90
C TRP A 211 10.32 35.35 9.77
N GLN A 212 10.82 36.06 10.79
CA GLN A 212 11.76 35.47 11.76
C GLN A 212 11.11 34.32 12.52
N THR A 213 9.86 34.49 12.93
CA THR A 213 9.08 33.43 13.59
C THR A 213 8.92 32.20 12.71
N PHE A 214 8.59 32.40 11.43
CA PHE A 214 8.51 31.32 10.45
C PHE A 214 9.84 30.60 10.28
N LEU A 215 10.96 31.32 10.16
CA LEU A 215 12.29 30.72 10.02
C LEU A 215 12.68 29.89 11.24
N VAL A 216 12.41 30.39 12.46
CA VAL A 216 12.61 29.64 13.70
C VAL A 216 11.76 28.39 13.71
N GLY A 217 10.47 28.49 13.36
CA GLY A 217 9.57 27.35 13.34
C GLY A 217 9.92 26.30 12.29
N LEU A 218 10.29 26.72 11.08
CA LEU A 218 10.78 25.84 10.02
C LEU A 218 12.05 25.10 10.46
N SER A 219 13.01 25.82 11.03
CA SER A 219 14.26 25.24 11.53
C SER A 219 14.00 24.22 12.64
N ALA A 220 13.19 24.58 13.64
CA ALA A 220 12.82 23.70 14.74
C ALA A 220 12.10 22.44 14.25
N SER A 221 11.13 22.58 13.33
CA SER A 221 10.33 21.47 12.81
C SER A 221 11.17 20.48 11.99
N VAL A 222 12.01 21.00 11.10
CA VAL A 222 12.90 20.16 10.27
C VAL A 222 13.95 19.47 11.14
N GLY A 223 14.57 20.21 12.07
CA GLY A 223 15.56 19.67 13.00
C GLY A 223 14.98 18.57 13.89
N ALA A 224 13.82 18.82 14.51
CA ALA A 224 13.10 17.85 15.32
C ALA A 224 12.71 16.61 14.50
N GLY A 225 12.18 16.79 13.28
CA GLY A 225 11.80 15.68 12.40
C GLY A 225 12.97 14.80 12.00
N ILE A 226 14.12 15.39 11.66
CA ILE A 226 15.34 14.63 11.39
C ILE A 226 15.75 13.85 12.65
N SER A 227 15.83 14.53 13.80
CA SER A 227 16.28 13.92 15.06
C SER A 227 15.37 12.76 15.49
N MET A 228 14.06 12.97 15.55
CA MET A 228 13.08 11.97 15.94
C MET A 228 13.03 10.79 14.95
N GLY A 229 13.15 11.07 13.66
CA GLY A 229 13.19 10.01 12.64
C GLY A 229 14.41 9.09 12.79
N PHE A 230 15.60 9.66 13.04
CA PHE A 230 16.80 8.88 13.30
C PHE A 230 16.71 8.12 14.62
N THR A 231 16.23 8.75 15.69
CA THR A 231 16.08 8.09 17.00
C THR A 231 15.14 6.89 16.92
N GLU A 232 14.00 7.02 16.24
CA GLU A 232 13.06 5.90 16.08
C GLU A 232 13.61 4.80 15.16
N ALA A 233 14.32 5.15 14.08
CA ALA A 233 14.95 4.16 13.21
C ALA A 233 16.11 3.41 13.89
N ALA A 234 16.82 4.05 14.81
CA ALA A 234 17.94 3.46 15.55
C ALA A 234 17.49 2.72 16.82
N HIS A 235 16.24 2.91 17.27
CA HIS A 235 15.77 2.37 18.54
C HIS A 235 15.77 0.83 18.57
N ASP A 236 15.42 0.19 17.45
CA ASP A 236 15.32 -1.26 17.33
C ASP A 236 15.29 -1.67 15.84
N ASP A 237 15.65 -2.91 15.52
CA ASP A 237 15.55 -3.49 14.17
C ASP A 237 14.14 -4.03 13.84
N GLY A 238 13.28 -4.16 14.84
CA GLY A 238 11.89 -4.60 14.70
C GLY A 238 11.70 -6.11 14.63
N VAL A 239 12.80 -6.89 14.64
CA VAL A 239 12.78 -8.36 14.54
C VAL A 239 12.23 -8.99 15.81
N LEU A 240 12.70 -8.53 16.97
CA LEU A 240 12.24 -9.04 18.27
C LEU A 240 10.95 -8.34 18.77
N SER A 241 10.77 -7.07 18.46
CA SER A 241 9.60 -6.31 18.91
C SER A 241 8.36 -6.48 18.03
N GLY A 242 8.52 -6.99 16.80
CA GLY A 242 7.45 -7.12 15.83
C GLY A 242 6.90 -5.78 15.31
N ARG A 243 7.62 -4.67 15.55
CA ARG A 243 7.20 -3.31 15.17
C ARG A 243 7.45 -2.97 13.69
N GLY A 244 7.95 -3.92 12.91
CA GLY A 244 8.20 -3.77 11.48
C GLY A 244 9.48 -2.99 11.17
N SER A 245 9.62 -2.58 9.90
CA SER A 245 10.86 -2.00 9.37
C SER A 245 11.29 -0.72 10.11
N PRO A 246 12.55 -0.62 10.57
CA PRO A 246 13.06 0.56 11.27
C PRO A 246 12.98 1.83 10.43
N LEU A 247 13.31 1.72 9.14
CA LEU A 247 13.26 2.85 8.21
C LEU A 247 11.84 3.42 8.08
N LYS A 248 10.81 2.55 8.04
CA LYS A 248 9.41 2.99 7.96
C LYS A 248 8.97 3.71 9.21
N ARG A 249 9.33 3.19 10.38
CA ARG A 249 9.03 3.83 11.66
C ARG A 249 9.72 5.18 11.79
N GLY A 250 11.01 5.24 11.43
CA GLY A 250 11.78 6.49 11.40
C GLY A 250 11.18 7.53 10.48
N LEU A 251 10.80 7.14 9.25
CA LEU A 251 10.11 8.05 8.33
C LEU A 251 8.75 8.50 8.87
N ALA A 252 7.94 7.58 9.41
CA ALA A 252 6.64 7.91 10.00
C ALA A 252 6.78 8.90 11.17
N SER A 253 7.69 8.64 12.11
CA SER A 253 7.98 9.51 13.24
C SER A 253 8.52 10.87 12.78
N GLY A 254 9.57 10.88 11.95
CA GLY A 254 10.23 12.11 11.53
C GLY A 254 9.35 13.03 10.68
N ILE A 255 8.60 12.48 9.72
CA ILE A 255 7.67 13.27 8.90
C ILE A 255 6.55 13.85 9.77
N MET A 256 5.96 13.05 10.65
CA MET A 256 4.87 13.53 11.50
C MET A 256 5.34 14.57 12.53
N THR A 257 6.58 14.46 13.02
CA THR A 257 7.22 15.48 13.87
C THR A 257 7.37 16.80 13.11
N ALA A 258 7.92 16.75 11.89
CA ALA A 258 8.07 17.94 11.07
C ALA A 258 6.70 18.57 10.74
N LEU A 259 5.69 17.76 10.41
CA LEU A 259 4.34 18.25 10.14
C LEU A 259 3.71 18.90 11.37
N GLY A 260 3.87 18.30 12.55
CA GLY A 260 3.35 18.85 13.81
C GLY A 260 3.93 20.23 14.14
N GLY A 261 5.23 20.44 13.90
CA GLY A 261 5.84 21.75 14.09
C GLY A 261 5.49 22.76 12.99
N LEU A 262 5.39 22.30 11.74
CA LEU A 262 5.09 23.16 10.60
C LEU A 262 3.67 23.72 10.64
N GLY A 263 2.70 22.99 11.18
CA GLY A 263 1.31 23.43 11.15
C GLY A 263 1.08 24.76 11.87
N HIS A 264 1.80 25.04 12.96
CA HIS A 264 1.76 26.33 13.66
C HIS A 264 2.89 27.30 13.30
N ALA A 265 3.84 26.90 12.46
CA ALA A 265 4.83 27.80 11.86
C ALA A 265 4.33 28.45 10.56
N LEU A 266 3.64 27.70 9.70
CA LEU A 266 3.13 28.17 8.40
C LEU A 266 2.25 29.42 8.45
N PRO A 267 1.39 29.64 9.47
CA PRO A 267 0.60 30.86 9.59
C PRO A 267 1.43 32.15 9.64
N TYR A 268 2.69 32.06 10.07
CA TYR A 268 3.60 33.21 10.10
C TYR A 268 4.16 33.60 8.72
N LEU A 269 3.73 32.94 7.64
CA LEU A 269 3.84 33.50 6.29
C LEU A 269 2.89 34.68 6.05
N ILE A 270 1.87 34.85 6.92
CA ILE A 270 0.99 36.01 6.91
C ILE A 270 1.77 37.21 7.46
N PRO A 271 1.87 38.35 6.73
CA PRO A 271 2.65 39.51 7.19
C PRO A 271 2.11 40.20 8.45
N GLU A 272 0.82 40.05 8.74
CA GLU A 272 0.16 40.67 9.89
C GLU A 272 0.27 39.78 11.14
N PHE A 273 1.01 40.25 12.14
CA PHE A 273 1.37 39.48 13.34
C PHE A 273 0.15 38.90 14.06
N TRP A 274 -0.82 39.73 14.44
CA TRP A 274 -1.98 39.27 15.21
C TRP A 274 -2.85 38.29 14.41
N THR A 275 -2.90 38.45 13.09
CA THR A 275 -3.61 37.51 12.21
C THR A 275 -2.87 36.18 12.16
N ALA A 276 -1.55 36.20 11.94
CA ALA A 276 -0.70 35.00 11.95
C ALA A 276 -0.80 34.23 13.26
N THR A 277 -0.67 34.92 14.40
CA THR A 277 -0.73 34.33 15.74
C THR A 277 -2.11 33.76 16.06
N THR A 278 -3.19 34.43 15.66
CA THR A 278 -4.55 33.91 15.86
C THR A 278 -4.80 32.64 15.05
N VAL A 279 -4.38 32.63 13.78
CA VAL A 279 -4.47 31.45 12.91
C VAL A 279 -3.62 30.30 13.45
N ALA A 280 -2.39 30.58 13.90
CA ALA A 280 -1.52 29.59 14.54
C ALA A 280 -2.17 28.98 15.78
N ALA A 281 -2.72 29.80 16.69
CA ALA A 281 -3.41 29.30 17.87
C ALA A 281 -4.62 28.40 17.52
N PHE A 282 -5.37 28.74 16.48
CA PHE A 282 -6.48 27.92 16.00
C PHE A 282 -6.01 26.59 15.40
N ILE A 283 -4.92 26.59 14.63
CA ILE A 283 -4.33 25.35 14.10
C ILE A 283 -3.85 24.45 15.24
N VAL A 284 -3.13 25.00 16.23
CA VAL A 284 -2.71 24.25 17.42
C VAL A 284 -3.91 23.60 18.10
N PHE A 285 -5.01 24.33 18.28
CA PHE A 285 -6.24 23.75 18.85
C PHE A 285 -6.73 22.54 18.05
N ILE A 286 -6.79 22.63 16.71
CA ILE A 286 -7.19 21.51 15.85
C ILE A 286 -6.18 20.34 15.96
N GLU A 287 -4.89 20.63 15.95
CA GLU A 287 -3.81 19.64 16.06
C GLU A 287 -3.92 18.83 17.36
N LEU A 288 -4.08 19.52 18.50
CA LEU A 288 -4.23 18.87 19.81
C LEU A 288 -5.47 17.98 19.86
N TRP A 289 -6.57 18.38 19.22
CA TRP A 289 -7.80 17.57 19.12
C TRP A 289 -7.62 16.37 18.20
N ALA A 290 -6.92 16.54 17.08
CA ALA A 290 -6.58 15.46 16.18
C ALA A 290 -5.69 14.41 16.88
N ILE A 291 -4.67 14.84 17.63
CA ILE A 291 -3.80 13.96 18.43
C ILE A 291 -4.64 13.16 19.44
N ALA A 292 -5.51 13.82 20.20
CA ALA A 292 -6.36 13.17 21.19
C ALA A 292 -7.32 12.15 20.54
N TRP A 293 -7.87 12.47 19.37
CA TRP A 293 -8.71 11.57 18.59
C TRP A 293 -7.94 10.35 18.06
N ILE A 294 -6.73 10.54 17.50
CA ILE A 294 -5.88 9.43 17.03
C ILE A 294 -5.50 8.51 18.20
N GLN A 295 -5.12 9.07 19.36
CA GLN A 295 -4.86 8.29 20.58
C GLN A 295 -6.07 7.45 20.98
N ASN A 296 -7.27 8.04 20.98
CA ASN A 296 -8.47 7.30 21.34
C ASN A 296 -8.82 6.20 20.34
N ARG A 297 -8.71 6.48 19.04
CA ARG A 297 -9.12 5.57 17.96
C ARG A 297 -8.17 4.38 17.76
N TYR A 298 -6.88 4.58 17.98
CA TYR A 298 -5.84 3.59 17.64
C TYR A 298 -5.01 3.08 18.82
N MET A 299 -4.88 3.83 19.92
CA MET A 299 -4.13 3.41 21.12
C MET A 299 -5.05 2.96 22.27
N GLU A 300 -6.37 2.95 22.05
CA GLU A 300 -7.38 2.58 23.05
C GLU A 300 -7.35 3.44 24.32
N THR A 301 -6.70 4.61 24.27
CA THR A 301 -6.65 5.56 25.38
C THR A 301 -8.01 6.22 25.57
N PRO A 302 -8.57 6.29 26.81
CA PRO A 302 -9.81 7.02 27.05
C PRO A 302 -9.70 8.48 26.60
N PHE A 303 -10.64 8.96 25.77
CA PHE A 303 -10.59 10.28 25.13
C PHE A 303 -10.32 11.43 26.12
N LEU A 304 -10.98 11.42 27.29
CA LEU A 304 -10.79 12.46 28.31
C LEU A 304 -9.35 12.51 28.84
N ARG A 305 -8.68 11.36 28.98
CA ARG A 305 -7.27 11.32 29.42
C ARG A 305 -6.34 11.83 28.32
N ALA A 306 -6.57 11.38 27.08
CA ALA A 306 -5.80 11.83 25.92
C ALA A 306 -5.93 13.34 25.72
N ALA A 307 -7.15 13.87 25.73
CA ALA A 307 -7.41 15.30 25.60
C ALA A 307 -6.79 16.10 26.75
N PHE A 308 -6.94 15.66 28.01
CA PHE A 308 -6.36 16.36 29.15
C PHE A 308 -4.83 16.42 29.07
N GLN A 309 -4.16 15.30 28.75
CA GLN A 309 -2.71 15.24 28.63
C GLN A 309 -2.19 16.20 27.54
N VAL A 310 -2.80 16.15 26.37
CA VAL A 310 -2.36 16.92 25.20
C VAL A 310 -2.64 18.42 25.40
N VAL A 311 -3.82 18.77 25.91
CA VAL A 311 -4.20 20.18 26.16
C VAL A 311 -3.39 20.80 27.30
N LEU A 312 -3.23 20.08 28.41
CA LEU A 312 -2.44 20.59 29.54
C LEU A 312 -0.97 20.75 29.15
N GLY A 313 -0.39 19.73 28.50
CA GLY A 313 0.99 19.77 28.02
C GLY A 313 1.21 20.93 27.04
N GLY A 314 0.36 21.04 26.01
CA GLY A 314 0.43 22.12 25.02
C GLY A 314 0.27 23.51 25.65
N SER A 315 -0.67 23.67 26.59
CA SER A 315 -0.91 24.95 27.27
C SER A 315 0.28 25.39 28.12
N LEU A 316 0.93 24.45 28.83
CA LEU A 316 2.10 24.75 29.64
C LEU A 316 3.30 25.18 28.78
N VAL A 317 3.55 24.46 27.68
CA VAL A 317 4.67 24.78 26.78
C VAL A 317 4.42 26.10 26.03
N PHE A 318 3.17 26.35 25.61
CA PHE A 318 2.77 27.66 25.06
C PHE A 318 3.01 28.79 26.06
N ALA A 319 2.52 28.65 27.30
CA ALA A 319 2.69 29.66 28.34
C ALA A 319 4.18 29.94 28.63
N ALA A 320 5.02 28.89 28.67
CA ALA A 320 6.45 29.05 28.82
C ALA A 320 7.06 29.86 27.66
N GLY A 321 6.69 29.56 26.41
CA GLY A 321 7.14 30.32 25.24
C GLY A 321 6.77 31.80 25.30
N VAL A 322 5.51 32.10 25.62
CA VAL A 322 5.03 33.50 25.76
C VAL A 322 5.76 34.23 26.89
N LEU A 323 5.93 33.61 28.05
CA LEU A 323 6.60 34.23 29.19
C LEU A 323 8.08 34.49 28.90
N ILE A 324 8.79 33.54 28.26
CA ILE A 324 10.19 33.70 27.87
C ILE A 324 10.33 34.77 26.79
N GLY A 325 9.42 34.84 25.81
CA GLY A 325 9.47 35.83 24.74
C GLY A 325 9.15 37.27 25.19
N ASN A 326 8.47 37.46 26.32
CA ASN A 326 8.15 38.77 26.89
C ASN A 326 9.11 39.21 28.01
N ALA A 327 10.11 38.39 28.35
CA ALA A 327 11.13 38.68 29.37
C ALA A 327 12.32 39.44 28.77
#